data_AF-A0A8J3QES6-F1
#
_entry.id   AF-A0A8J3QES6-F1
#
_cell.length_a   1.000
_cell.length_b   1.000
_cell.length_c   1.000
_cell.angle_alpha   90.00
_cell.angle_beta   90.00
_cell.angle_gamma   90.00
#
_symmetry.space_group_name_H-M   'P 1'
#
loop_
_entity.id
_entity.type
_entity.pdbx_description
1 polymer ?
#
loop_
_entity_poly.entity_id
_entity_poly.type
_entity_poly.pdbx_seq_one_letter_code
_entity_poly.pdbx_strand_id
1 'polypeptide(L)'
;MSRLAKAADITDPLLWRDAQHMLGRHSSPDEQDQCAWCGKAWPCDARRLAERAAAASKRGWRESWTARHDINNLRSLPRWRREFY
;
A
#
# COMPACT_ATOMS: atom_id res chain seq x y z
N MET A 1 22.16 3.81 -12.45
CA MET A 1 21.48 2.57 -12.87
C MET A 1 20.00 2.67 -12.48
N SER A 2 19.21 3.36 -13.30
CA SER A 2 18.38 2.82 -14.40
C SER A 2 16.94 2.60 -13.94
N ARG A 3 16.17 3.69 -14.01
CA ARG A 3 14.77 3.88 -13.60
C ARG A 3 13.73 3.14 -14.48
N LEU A 4 14.17 2.23 -15.36
CA LEU A 4 13.35 1.71 -16.47
C LEU A 4 12.98 0.23 -16.36
N ALA A 5 13.55 -0.54 -15.43
CA ALA A 5 13.16 -1.95 -15.23
C ALA A 5 11.79 -2.15 -14.56
N LYS A 6 11.00 -1.09 -14.30
CA LYS A 6 9.96 -1.14 -13.25
C LYS A 6 8.50 -1.14 -13.72
N ALA A 7 8.20 -0.81 -14.99
CA ALA A 7 6.82 -0.68 -15.48
C ALA A 7 6.31 -1.91 -16.26
N ALA A 8 7.18 -2.67 -16.92
CA ALA A 8 6.78 -3.78 -17.79
C ALA A 8 6.15 -4.97 -17.03
N ASP A 9 6.50 -5.15 -15.74
CA ASP A 9 5.98 -6.24 -14.90
C ASP A 9 4.75 -5.86 -14.07
N ILE A 10 4.17 -4.67 -14.28
CA ILE A 10 3.01 -4.22 -13.51
C ILE A 10 1.75 -4.49 -14.33
N THR A 11 1.06 -5.58 -13.98
CA THR A 11 -0.24 -5.96 -14.54
C THR A 11 -1.37 -5.04 -14.10
N ASP A 12 -1.23 -4.39 -12.93
CA ASP A 12 -2.21 -3.43 -12.41
C ASP A 12 -1.54 -2.10 -11.99
N PRO A 13 -1.41 -1.12 -12.91
CA PRO A 13 -0.75 0.15 -12.63
C PRO A 13 -1.43 1.00 -11.57
N LEU A 14 -2.76 0.92 -11.45
CA LEU A 14 -3.52 1.69 -10.45
C LEU A 14 -3.31 1.12 -9.06
N LEU A 15 -3.39 -0.21 -8.91
CA LEU A 15 -3.08 -0.89 -7.66
C LEU A 15 -1.65 -0.62 -7.22
N TRP A 16 -0.71 -0.67 -8.16
CA TRP A 16 0.68 -0.34 -7.87
C TRP A 16 0.85 1.10 -7.39
N ARG A 17 0.27 2.08 -8.09
CA ARG A 17 0.34 3.49 -7.71
C ARG A 17 -0.22 3.73 -6.31
N ASP A 18 -1.38 3.15 -6.01
CA ASP A 18 -2.04 3.30 -4.71
C ASP A 18 -1.20 2.65 -3.59
N ALA A 19 -0.64 1.47 -3.84
CA ALA A 19 0.30 0.82 -2.93
C ALA A 19 1.54 1.68 -2.67
N GLN A 20 2.16 2.24 -3.71
CA GLN A 20 3.33 3.12 -3.55
C GLN A 20 3.01 4.39 -2.76
N HIS A 21 1.84 4.99 -2.94
CA HIS A 21 1.42 6.15 -2.16
C HIS A 21 1.23 5.82 -0.67
N MET A 22 0.63 4.66 -0.37
CA MET A 22 0.52 4.17 1.00
C MET A 22 1.90 3.87 1.62
N LEU A 23 2.80 3.22 0.89
CA LEU A 23 4.16 2.96 1.37
C LEU A 23 4.96 4.24 1.64
N GLY A 24 4.74 5.29 0.84
CA GLY A 24 5.36 6.60 1.08
C GLY A 24 4.93 7.22 2.40
N ARG A 25 3.63 7.14 2.72
CA ARG A 25 3.08 7.62 4.00
C ARG A 25 3.52 6.76 5.18
N HIS A 26 3.49 5.44 5.03
CA HIS A 26 3.88 4.47 6.07
C HIS A 26 5.34 3.99 5.90
N SER A 27 6.28 4.95 5.80
CA SER A 27 7.65 4.69 5.36
C SER A 27 8.63 4.32 6.47
N SER A 28 8.43 4.77 7.71
CA SER A 28 9.32 4.49 8.84
C SER A 28 8.59 4.27 10.18
N PRO A 29 9.24 3.58 11.15
CA PRO A 29 8.89 3.69 12.56
C PRO A 29 9.37 5.02 13.15
N ASP A 30 8.83 5.38 14.32
CA ASP A 30 9.33 6.40 15.25
C ASP A 30 10.27 5.75 16.31
N GLU A 31 10.66 6.53 17.31
CA GLU A 31 11.55 6.09 18.40
C GLU A 31 10.92 5.04 19.34
N GLN A 32 9.61 4.80 19.25
CA GLN A 32 8.87 3.83 20.07
C GLN A 32 8.44 2.59 19.28
N ASP A 33 9.06 2.33 18.12
CA ASP A 33 8.69 1.24 17.20
C ASP A 33 7.21 1.30 16.76
N GLN A 34 6.65 2.50 16.66
CA GLN A 34 5.34 2.74 16.08
C GLN A 34 5.49 3.38 14.71
N CYS A 35 4.55 3.16 13.80
CA CYS A 35 4.54 3.84 12.51
C CYS A 35 4.40 5.34 12.74
N ALA A 36 5.40 6.11 12.30
CA ALA A 36 5.45 7.56 12.48
C ALA A 36 4.24 8.31 11.87
N TRP A 37 3.50 7.66 10.97
CA TRP A 37 2.33 8.26 10.32
C TRP A 37 0.98 7.90 10.98
N CYS A 38 0.79 6.66 11.43
CA CYS A 38 -0.50 6.22 12.00
C CYS A 38 -0.47 5.83 13.49
N GLY A 39 0.70 5.88 14.14
CA GLY A 39 0.87 5.57 15.57
C GLY A 39 0.53 4.13 15.95
N LYS A 40 0.58 3.20 14.99
CA LYS A 40 0.37 1.76 15.22
C LYS A 40 1.70 1.03 15.24
N ALA A 41 1.79 -0.05 16.01
CA ALA A 41 2.98 -0.90 16.09
C ALA A 41 3.56 -1.19 14.70
N TRP A 42 4.86 -0.99 14.55
CA TRP A 42 5.58 -1.16 13.30
C TRP A 42 5.94 -2.64 13.04
N PRO A 43 5.87 -3.12 11.78
CA PRO A 43 5.20 -2.51 10.65
C PRO A 43 3.68 -2.55 10.84
N CYS A 44 3.02 -1.43 10.56
CA CYS A 44 1.57 -1.33 10.75
C CYS A 44 0.80 -2.11 9.67
N ASP A 45 -0.47 -2.44 9.95
CA ASP A 45 -1.30 -3.22 9.02
C ASP A 45 -1.49 -2.55 7.67
N ALA A 46 -1.55 -1.21 7.64
CA ALA A 46 -1.62 -0.43 6.41
C ALA A 46 -0.36 -0.60 5.56
N ARG A 47 0.84 -0.61 6.17
CA ARG A 47 2.08 -0.90 5.46
C ARG A 47 2.07 -2.33 4.91
N ARG A 48 1.75 -3.32 5.76
CA ARG A 48 1.71 -4.74 5.35
C ARG A 48 0.71 -4.96 4.21
N LEU A 49 -0.42 -4.25 4.21
CA LEU A 49 -1.37 -4.27 3.10
C LEU A 49 -0.76 -3.66 1.83
N ALA A 50 -0.14 -2.50 1.93
CA ALA A 50 0.47 -1.83 0.77
C ALA A 50 1.61 -2.67 0.16
N GLU A 51 2.42 -3.35 0.97
CA GLU A 51 3.44 -4.30 0.49
C GLU A 51 2.80 -5.47 -0.27
N ARG A 52 1.73 -6.07 0.27
CA ARG A 52 0.97 -7.12 -0.43
C ARG A 52 0.37 -6.64 -1.74
N ALA A 53 -0.18 -5.43 -1.76
CA ALA A 53 -0.76 -4.82 -2.95
C ALA A 53 0.28 -4.53 -4.04
N ALA A 54 1.45 -4.00 -3.67
CA ALA A 54 2.56 -3.78 -4.61
C ALA A 54 3.13 -5.09 -5.18
N ALA A 55 3.05 -6.19 -4.42
CA ALA A 55 3.40 -7.52 -4.91
C ALA A 55 2.30 -8.09 -5.84
N ALA A 56 1.02 -7.91 -5.46
CA ALA A 56 -0.12 -8.39 -6.24
C ALA A 56 -0.27 -7.66 -7.58
N SER A 57 0.10 -6.38 -7.65
CA SER A 57 0.03 -5.58 -8.88
C SER A 57 0.93 -6.09 -10.01
N LYS A 58 1.83 -7.04 -9.71
CA LYS A 58 2.72 -7.71 -10.66
C LYS A 58 2.28 -9.14 -11.01
N ARG A 59 1.18 -9.61 -10.41
CA ARG A 59 0.65 -10.97 -10.60
C ARG A 59 -0.54 -10.94 -11.57
N GLY A 60 -1.04 -12.12 -11.92
CA GLY A 60 -2.20 -12.28 -12.79
C GLY A 60 -3.48 -11.60 -12.26
N TRP A 61 -4.48 -11.52 -13.14
CA TRP A 61 -5.74 -10.79 -12.90
C TRP A 61 -6.48 -11.20 -11.61
N ARG A 62 -6.46 -12.48 -11.22
CA ARG A 62 -7.16 -12.95 -10.02
C ARG A 62 -6.55 -12.38 -8.73
N GLU A 63 -5.23 -12.44 -8.59
CA GLU A 63 -4.52 -11.94 -7.42
C GLU A 63 -4.61 -10.41 -7.32
N SER A 64 -4.55 -9.71 -8.46
CA SER A 64 -4.73 -8.26 -8.53
C SER A 64 -6.14 -7.83 -8.09
N TRP A 65 -7.18 -8.58 -8.48
CA TRP A 65 -8.56 -8.25 -8.14
C TRP A 65 -8.86 -8.36 -6.63
N THR A 66 -8.39 -9.43 -5.97
CA THR A 66 -8.54 -9.59 -4.51
C THR A 66 -7.85 -8.46 -3.76
N ALA A 67 -6.60 -8.14 -4.12
CA ALA A 67 -5.85 -7.06 -3.47
C ALA A 67 -6.51 -5.68 -3.66
N ARG A 68 -7.10 -5.43 -4.84
CA ARG A 68 -7.84 -4.19 -5.12
C ARG A 68 -9.11 -4.08 -4.26
N HIS A 69 -9.82 -5.20 -4.04
CA HIS A 69 -10.97 -5.23 -3.15
C HIS A 69 -10.60 -4.92 -1.69
N ASP A 70 -9.49 -5.48 -1.19
CA ASP A 70 -9.03 -5.24 0.18
C ASP A 70 -8.69 -3.75 0.43
N ILE A 71 -8.02 -3.09 -0.52
CA ILE A 71 -7.71 -1.66 -0.43
C ILE A 71 -8.97 -0.80 -0.42
N ASN A 72 -9.90 -1.09 -1.33
CA ASN A 72 -11.15 -0.33 -1.41
C ASN A 72 -11.97 -0.47 -0.12
N ASN A 73 -11.99 -1.67 0.47
CA ASN A 73 -12.62 -1.89 1.76
C ASN A 73 -11.93 -1.09 2.88
N LEU A 74 -10.60 -1.01 2.92
CA LEU A 74 -9.91 -0.17 3.91
C LEU A 74 -10.24 1.31 3.78
N ARG A 75 -10.29 1.85 2.55
CA ARG A 75 -10.68 3.24 2.28
C ARG A 75 -12.11 3.56 2.74
N SER A 76 -13.01 2.56 2.75
CA SER A 76 -14.39 2.74 3.19
C SER A 76 -14.53 2.88 4.72
N LEU A 77 -13.51 2.50 5.49
CA LEU A 77 -13.57 2.54 6.95
C LEU A 77 -13.49 3.98 7.48
N PRO A 78 -14.35 4.36 8.46
CA PRO A 78 -14.39 5.73 9.01
C PRO A 78 -13.05 6.23 9.57
N ARG A 79 -12.20 5.29 10.01
CA ARG A 79 -10.89 5.57 10.59
C ARG A 79 -9.88 6.08 9.55
N TRP A 80 -10.06 5.71 8.28
CA TRP A 80 -9.29 6.18 7.12
C TRP A 80 -9.82 7.51 6.55
N ARG A 81 -11.12 7.79 6.73
CA ARG A 81 -11.77 9.00 6.20
C ARG A 81 -11.27 10.30 6.86
N ARG A 82 -10.57 10.22 8.00
CA ARG A 82 -9.90 11.37 8.64
C ARG A 82 -8.62 11.81 7.94
N GLU A 83 -8.20 11.13 6.86
CA GLU A 83 -6.90 11.36 6.20
C GLU A 83 -7.03 12.11 4.86
N PHE A 84 -8.19 12.72 4.59
CA PHE A 84 -8.50 13.48 3.36
C PHE A 84 -8.98 14.93 3.59
N TYR A 85 -8.87 15.44 4.82
CA TYR A 85 -9.05 16.87 5.12
C TYR A 85 -7.95 17.33 6.08
#